data_AF-A0AAX3FHM4-F1
#
_entry.id   AF-A0AAX3FHM4-F1
#
_cell.length_a   1.000
_cell.length_b   1.000
_cell.length_c   1.000
_cell.angle_alpha   90.00
_cell.angle_beta   90.00
_cell.angle_gamma   90.00
#
_symmetry.space_group_name_H-M   'P 1'
#
loop_
_entity.id
_entity.type
_entity.pdbx_description
1 polymer ?
#
loop_
_entity_poly.entity_id
_entity_poly.type
_entity_poly.pdbx_seq_one_letter_code
_entity_poly.pdbx_strand_id
1 'polypeptide(L)'
;MTTVFTKGQGSLTVSTTENIQLAGYKAADLSASMFSRLANNLVITLDSSGTDKIIVTNYLTETDSTLTIQFDDVILTSMDLDAYIANNTAITTYTGYEGTRFSDTLTAPVTNYGRGSDYRKISGLAGDDTVIGSEKANPLYGNEGDDTLIGNAGYDELFGGEGTDTYIFAKGHEGDKIQSETNANDTTILKFVGANLADLVLRVDFKHLIIQVYGDTTDSVTITDYFSNKQPITFVFEDRTITLEEYLEANSVFKKALTVNIIDGTSASETITGTEANDIIYSQGGKDIVIALAGDDQATTIKKSAATLFYMASGNDIAIGGDSNDRFYLGTGNDKAQGNNGNDIIYGDDDSEAIKATGGGNDIIYGGNGADQIYGQFGDDILYGNQDSNPSSTMRNPDNDMIDGGDGNDLLFGGVGHDNLFGGAGDDVLNGESGDQYFSQGDDYLSGDWGADSYVFSGAFGYDVVADRGASDNSEIDVISFTDLNLNDVLFSLNGTNLLISVINNSKNFVEVVDFATDAANHIEQFNFKDQIGVGISLVEYEGAMTVQVNLPAATTAEII
;
A
#
# COMPACT_ATOMS: atom_id res chain seq x y z
N MET A 1 15.57 0.11 -63.28
CA MET A 1 15.82 -0.77 -64.44
C MET A 1 14.55 -1.58 -64.68
N THR A 2 14.23 -1.96 -65.91
CA THR A 2 13.06 -2.80 -66.19
C THR A 2 13.51 -4.25 -66.34
N THR A 3 13.01 -5.13 -65.47
CA THR A 3 13.27 -6.56 -65.49
C THR A 3 12.21 -7.22 -66.38
N VAL A 4 12.61 -7.96 -67.42
CA VAL A 4 11.68 -8.65 -68.32
C VAL A 4 11.55 -10.11 -67.92
N PHE A 5 10.31 -10.58 -67.70
CA PHE A 5 9.97 -11.97 -67.46
C PHE A 5 9.14 -12.50 -68.64
N THR A 6 9.56 -13.62 -69.20
CA THR A 6 8.93 -14.23 -70.38
C THR A 6 8.19 -15.51 -70.01
N LYS A 7 7.09 -15.79 -70.70
CA LYS A 7 6.30 -17.02 -70.49
C LYS A 7 7.15 -18.30 -70.67
N GLY A 8 7.11 -19.17 -69.66
CA GLY A 8 7.88 -20.42 -69.54
C GLY A 8 9.23 -20.27 -68.84
N GLN A 9 9.54 -19.11 -68.26
CA GLN A 9 10.84 -18.82 -67.63
C GLN A 9 11.00 -19.44 -66.23
N GLY A 10 9.92 -19.86 -65.59
CA GLY A 10 9.94 -20.43 -64.24
C GLY A 10 9.81 -19.37 -63.14
N SER A 11 10.79 -19.24 -62.25
CA SER A 11 10.69 -18.33 -61.09
C SER A 11 11.58 -17.11 -61.24
N LEU A 12 11.07 -15.95 -60.86
CA LEU A 12 11.85 -14.70 -60.74
C LEU A 12 11.63 -14.08 -59.36
N THR A 13 12.73 -13.71 -58.69
CA THR A 13 12.70 -12.99 -57.41
C THR A 13 13.14 -11.54 -57.64
N VAL A 14 12.39 -10.60 -57.09
CA VAL A 14 12.54 -9.14 -57.29
C VAL A 14 12.32 -8.38 -55.99
N SER A 15 12.82 -7.15 -55.91
CA SER A 15 12.54 -6.25 -54.78
C SER A 15 11.25 -5.43 -54.98
N THR A 16 10.83 -4.74 -53.92
CA THR A 16 9.66 -3.85 -53.87
C THR A 16 9.80 -2.55 -54.68
N THR A 17 10.94 -2.31 -55.32
CA THR A 17 11.22 -1.07 -56.08
C THR A 17 11.51 -1.33 -57.56
N GLU A 18 11.35 -2.56 -58.02
CA GLU A 18 11.57 -2.93 -59.42
C GLU A 18 10.39 -2.60 -60.34
N ASN A 19 10.69 -2.42 -61.62
CA ASN A 19 9.68 -2.37 -62.68
C ASN A 19 9.78 -3.67 -63.48
N ILE A 20 8.71 -4.45 -63.53
CA ILE A 20 8.69 -5.78 -64.14
C ILE A 20 7.81 -5.74 -65.39
N GLN A 21 8.30 -6.26 -66.50
CA GLN A 21 7.50 -6.47 -67.71
C GLN A 21 7.25 -7.96 -67.92
N LEU A 22 5.99 -8.39 -67.87
CA LEU A 22 5.54 -9.77 -68.05
C LEU A 22 5.07 -9.99 -69.49
N ALA A 23 6.00 -10.37 -70.36
CA ALA A 23 5.70 -10.57 -71.78
C ALA A 23 4.94 -11.89 -72.03
N GLY A 24 3.75 -11.80 -72.64
CA GLY A 24 2.89 -12.95 -72.93
C GLY A 24 1.89 -13.29 -71.82
N TYR A 25 1.70 -12.37 -70.86
CA TYR A 25 0.74 -12.44 -69.78
C TYR A 25 -0.22 -11.24 -69.82
N LYS A 26 -1.50 -11.48 -69.53
CA LYS A 26 -2.53 -10.44 -69.41
C LYS A 26 -3.03 -10.38 -67.98
N ALA A 27 -3.26 -9.18 -67.46
CA ALA A 27 -3.76 -9.02 -66.10
C ALA A 27 -5.22 -9.43 -65.95
N ALA A 28 -6.00 -9.43 -67.04
CA ALA A 28 -7.37 -9.95 -67.04
C ALA A 28 -7.45 -11.43 -66.63
N ASP A 29 -6.34 -12.16 -66.69
CA ASP A 29 -6.23 -13.55 -66.25
C ASP A 29 -5.93 -13.67 -64.75
N LEU A 30 -5.61 -12.57 -64.06
CA LEU A 30 -5.36 -12.56 -62.62
C LEU A 30 -6.64 -12.81 -61.83
N SER A 31 -6.51 -13.66 -60.82
CA SER A 31 -7.53 -13.93 -59.81
C SER A 31 -6.89 -13.95 -58.44
N ALA A 32 -7.68 -13.79 -57.37
CA ALA A 32 -7.16 -13.85 -56.00
C ALA A 32 -6.34 -15.14 -55.73
N SER A 33 -6.74 -16.28 -56.32
CA SER A 33 -6.03 -17.56 -56.19
C SER A 33 -4.61 -17.60 -56.78
N MET A 34 -4.22 -16.59 -57.55
CA MET A 34 -2.87 -16.46 -58.12
C MET A 34 -1.90 -15.75 -57.18
N PHE A 35 -2.39 -15.12 -56.12
CA PHE A 35 -1.56 -14.49 -55.09
C PHE A 35 -1.49 -15.40 -53.88
N SER A 36 -0.29 -15.58 -53.36
CA SER A 36 -0.05 -16.36 -52.14
C SER A 36 1.10 -15.76 -51.34
N ARG A 37 1.16 -16.15 -50.06
CA ARG A 37 2.20 -15.71 -49.13
C ARG A 37 3.31 -16.76 -49.01
N LEU A 38 4.56 -16.30 -48.97
CA LEU A 38 5.71 -17.11 -48.56
C LEU A 38 6.56 -16.32 -47.55
N ALA A 39 6.35 -16.57 -46.25
CA ALA A 39 6.85 -15.71 -45.18
C ALA A 39 6.45 -14.25 -45.46
N ASN A 40 7.39 -13.30 -45.54
CA ASN A 40 7.08 -11.89 -45.75
C ASN A 40 7.01 -11.51 -47.25
N ASN A 41 7.15 -12.49 -48.14
CA ASN A 41 7.18 -12.28 -49.58
C ASN A 41 5.80 -12.50 -50.21
N LEU A 42 5.48 -11.68 -51.21
CA LEU A 42 4.34 -11.91 -52.08
C LEU A 42 4.75 -12.84 -53.23
N VAL A 43 3.96 -13.89 -53.46
CA VAL A 43 4.14 -14.80 -54.60
C VAL A 43 2.97 -14.64 -55.56
N ILE A 44 3.28 -14.28 -56.80
CA ILE A 44 2.32 -14.14 -57.89
C ILE A 44 2.57 -15.31 -58.85
N THR A 45 1.67 -16.29 -58.85
CA THR A 45 1.70 -17.43 -59.76
C THR A 45 1.00 -17.05 -61.07
N LEU A 46 1.74 -17.03 -62.16
CA LEU A 46 1.29 -16.49 -63.46
C LEU A 46 0.63 -17.53 -64.36
N ASP A 47 0.73 -18.81 -64.02
CA ASP A 47 0.22 -19.90 -64.85
C ASP A 47 -0.45 -21.02 -64.04
N SER A 48 -1.32 -21.79 -64.68
CA SER A 48 -2.08 -22.85 -64.02
C SER A 48 -1.22 -24.03 -63.55
N SER A 49 0.02 -24.16 -64.06
CA SER A 49 0.93 -25.23 -63.63
C SER A 49 1.71 -24.86 -62.35
N GLY A 50 1.71 -23.58 -61.96
CA GLY A 50 2.46 -23.08 -60.81
C GLY A 50 3.97 -22.95 -61.07
N THR A 51 4.42 -23.12 -62.32
CA THR A 51 5.84 -23.08 -62.68
C THR A 51 6.31 -21.65 -62.88
N ASP A 52 5.50 -20.82 -63.51
CA ASP A 52 5.82 -19.43 -63.76
C ASP A 52 5.35 -18.56 -62.59
N LYS A 53 6.29 -17.93 -61.89
CA LYS A 53 6.00 -17.12 -60.70
C LYS A 53 6.95 -15.96 -60.47
N ILE A 54 6.40 -14.89 -59.91
CA ILE A 54 7.13 -13.74 -59.39
C ILE A 54 7.11 -13.79 -57.87
N ILE A 55 8.27 -13.67 -57.24
CA ILE A 55 8.42 -13.57 -55.78
C ILE A 55 8.94 -12.18 -55.48
N VAL A 56 8.09 -11.34 -54.90
CA VAL A 56 8.48 -9.99 -54.48
C VAL A 56 8.90 -10.05 -53.02
N THR A 57 10.18 -9.79 -52.76
CA THR A 57 10.76 -9.96 -51.43
C THR A 57 10.22 -8.91 -50.47
N ASN A 58 9.82 -9.31 -49.26
CA ASN A 58 9.32 -8.45 -48.17
C ASN A 58 8.12 -7.56 -48.50
N TYR A 59 7.43 -7.79 -49.62
CA TYR A 59 6.32 -6.94 -50.06
C TYR A 59 5.20 -6.81 -49.01
N LEU A 60 4.97 -7.87 -48.23
CA LEU A 60 3.88 -7.91 -47.25
C LEU A 60 4.17 -7.11 -45.98
N THR A 61 5.41 -6.66 -45.76
CA THR A 61 5.82 -5.92 -44.57
C THR A 61 6.43 -4.55 -44.88
N GLU A 62 6.89 -4.31 -46.12
CA GLU A 62 7.43 -3.02 -46.54
C GLU A 62 6.33 -2.06 -46.99
N THR A 63 6.38 -0.81 -46.51
CA THR A 63 5.37 0.23 -46.74
C THR A 63 5.67 1.14 -47.95
N ASP A 64 6.94 1.30 -48.32
CA ASP A 64 7.39 2.23 -49.38
C ASP A 64 7.63 1.56 -50.75
N SER A 65 6.74 0.65 -51.17
CA SER A 65 6.91 -0.04 -52.45
C SER A 65 6.60 0.86 -53.65
N THR A 66 7.54 0.97 -54.58
CA THR A 66 7.35 1.59 -55.90
C THR A 66 7.24 0.57 -57.04
N LEU A 67 6.89 -0.68 -56.71
CA LEU A 67 6.80 -1.79 -57.66
C LEU A 67 5.79 -1.48 -58.75
N THR A 68 6.17 -1.75 -60.00
CA THR A 68 5.20 -1.81 -61.11
C THR A 68 5.32 -3.12 -61.86
N ILE A 69 4.19 -3.70 -62.24
CA ILE A 69 4.10 -4.93 -63.03
C ILE A 69 3.32 -4.63 -64.30
N GLN A 70 4.03 -4.53 -65.42
CA GLN A 70 3.48 -4.32 -66.74
C GLN A 70 3.12 -5.66 -67.39
N PHE A 71 1.82 -5.91 -67.53
CA PHE A 71 1.25 -6.96 -68.38
C PHE A 71 1.11 -6.45 -69.82
N ASP A 72 0.74 -7.33 -70.75
CA ASP A 72 0.52 -6.97 -72.15
C ASP A 72 -0.67 -6.01 -72.34
N ASP A 73 -1.60 -5.95 -71.39
CA ASP A 73 -2.86 -5.19 -71.45
C ASP A 73 -3.00 -4.07 -70.40
N VAL A 74 -2.30 -4.15 -69.26
CA VAL A 74 -2.36 -3.13 -68.19
C VAL A 74 -1.04 -3.06 -67.40
N ILE A 75 -0.85 -1.97 -66.66
CA ILE A 75 0.22 -1.85 -65.66
C ILE A 75 -0.45 -1.90 -64.28
N LEU A 76 -0.03 -2.83 -63.43
CA LEU A 76 -0.38 -2.82 -62.01
C LEU A 76 0.68 -2.04 -61.23
N THR A 77 0.22 -1.15 -60.37
CA THR A 77 1.02 -0.42 -59.39
C THR A 77 0.97 -1.12 -58.04
N SER A 78 1.86 -0.75 -57.11
CA SER A 78 1.78 -1.22 -55.72
C SER A 78 0.40 -0.99 -55.10
N MET A 79 -0.26 0.13 -55.41
CA MET A 79 -1.63 0.40 -54.95
C MET A 79 -2.66 -0.62 -55.47
N ASP A 80 -2.52 -1.07 -56.72
CA ASP A 80 -3.42 -2.10 -57.28
C ASP A 80 -3.16 -3.46 -56.61
N LEU A 81 -1.89 -3.81 -56.38
CA LEU A 81 -1.51 -5.05 -55.69
C LEU A 81 -2.00 -5.08 -54.23
N ASP A 82 -1.89 -3.95 -53.53
CA ASP A 82 -2.35 -3.80 -52.15
C ASP A 82 -3.86 -4.06 -52.05
N ALA A 83 -4.64 -3.52 -52.99
CA ALA A 83 -6.07 -3.79 -53.06
C ALA A 83 -6.39 -5.29 -53.29
N TYR A 84 -5.56 -6.01 -54.06
CA TYR A 84 -5.72 -7.46 -54.21
C TYR A 84 -5.38 -8.23 -52.93
N ILE A 85 -4.33 -7.82 -52.21
CA ILE A 85 -3.87 -8.51 -51.00
C ILE A 85 -4.86 -8.33 -49.85
N ALA A 86 -5.29 -7.09 -49.58
CA ALA A 86 -6.21 -6.78 -48.50
C ALA A 86 -7.54 -7.54 -48.59
N ASN A 87 -7.96 -7.94 -49.79
CA ASN A 87 -9.18 -8.70 -50.03
C ASN A 87 -8.96 -10.23 -50.18
N ASN A 88 -7.73 -10.72 -49.96
CA ASN A 88 -7.37 -12.11 -50.18
C ASN A 88 -7.09 -12.85 -48.86
N THR A 89 -8.10 -13.58 -48.38
CA THR A 89 -8.02 -14.36 -47.14
C THR A 89 -6.96 -15.46 -47.17
N ALA A 90 -6.51 -15.93 -48.34
CA ALA A 90 -5.41 -16.90 -48.42
C ALA A 90 -4.05 -16.27 -48.05
N ILE A 91 -3.95 -14.94 -48.05
CA ILE A 91 -2.77 -14.19 -47.60
C ILE A 91 -2.98 -13.67 -46.18
N THR A 92 -4.16 -13.12 -45.91
CA THR A 92 -4.43 -12.42 -44.64
C THR A 92 -4.89 -13.34 -43.51
N THR A 93 -5.32 -14.58 -43.79
CA THR A 93 -5.54 -15.60 -42.76
C THR A 93 -4.32 -16.51 -42.65
N TYR A 94 -3.60 -16.43 -41.52
CA TYR A 94 -2.30 -17.09 -41.39
C TYR A 94 -2.11 -17.73 -39.99
N THR A 95 -1.67 -18.99 -39.99
CA THR A 95 -1.20 -19.66 -38.77
C THR A 95 0.31 -19.46 -38.65
N GLY A 96 0.72 -18.54 -37.79
CA GLY A 96 2.12 -18.17 -37.62
C GLY A 96 2.30 -17.07 -36.58
N TYR A 97 3.45 -16.39 -36.64
CA TYR A 97 3.88 -15.44 -35.61
C TYR A 97 3.84 -13.97 -36.05
N GLU A 98 3.72 -13.70 -37.35
CA GLU A 98 3.71 -12.34 -37.89
C GLU A 98 2.68 -12.23 -39.01
N GLY A 99 1.89 -11.17 -38.98
CA GLY A 99 0.99 -10.74 -40.06
C GLY A 99 1.73 -10.06 -41.20
N THR A 100 1.05 -9.10 -41.78
CA THR A 100 1.37 -8.27 -42.92
C THR A 100 1.05 -6.82 -42.55
N ARG A 101 1.31 -5.86 -43.43
CA ARG A 101 0.89 -4.47 -43.21
C ARG A 101 -0.59 -4.19 -43.53
N PHE A 102 -1.40 -5.24 -43.57
CA PHE A 102 -2.84 -5.20 -43.85
C PHE A 102 -3.57 -5.97 -42.76
N SER A 103 -4.85 -5.66 -42.57
CA SER A 103 -5.74 -6.40 -41.67
C SER A 103 -5.70 -7.91 -41.90
N ASP A 104 -5.26 -8.62 -40.88
CA ASP A 104 -5.04 -10.05 -40.85
C ASP A 104 -5.96 -10.78 -39.87
N THR A 105 -6.03 -12.10 -40.03
CA THR A 105 -6.54 -13.03 -39.02
C THR A 105 -5.44 -14.02 -38.72
N LEU A 106 -4.79 -13.83 -37.57
CA LEU A 106 -3.66 -14.62 -37.11
C LEU A 106 -4.09 -15.63 -36.06
N THR A 107 -3.60 -16.85 -36.17
CA THR A 107 -3.79 -17.87 -35.15
C THR A 107 -2.46 -18.47 -34.73
N ALA A 108 -2.26 -18.59 -33.42
CA ALA A 108 -1.10 -19.21 -32.82
C ALA A 108 -0.89 -20.65 -33.33
N PRO A 109 0.33 -21.01 -33.76
CA PRO A 109 0.65 -22.41 -34.02
C PRO A 109 0.54 -23.24 -32.71
N VAL A 110 -0.04 -24.44 -32.79
CA VAL A 110 -0.22 -25.38 -31.64
C VAL A 110 1.10 -25.71 -30.93
N THR A 111 2.23 -25.54 -31.60
CA THR A 111 3.58 -25.82 -31.07
C THR A 111 4.23 -24.63 -30.38
N ASN A 112 3.48 -23.63 -29.88
CA ASN A 112 4.07 -22.49 -29.17
C ASN A 112 4.66 -22.97 -27.82
N TYR A 113 5.88 -23.49 -27.88
CA TYR A 113 6.66 -24.06 -26.79
C TYR A 113 7.78 -23.07 -26.44
N GLY A 114 7.73 -22.54 -25.23
CA GLY A 114 8.87 -21.89 -24.60
C GLY A 114 8.60 -21.64 -23.13
N ARG A 115 9.44 -22.17 -22.23
CA ARG A 115 9.56 -21.67 -20.86
C ARG A 115 10.72 -20.66 -20.89
N GLY A 116 10.48 -19.40 -20.55
CA GLY A 116 11.51 -18.34 -20.56
C GLY A 116 11.53 -17.52 -21.86
N SER A 117 12.70 -17.04 -22.28
CA SER A 117 12.90 -16.07 -23.39
C SER A 117 12.54 -16.56 -24.81
N ASP A 118 11.89 -17.72 -24.94
CA ASP A 118 11.53 -18.36 -26.21
C ASP A 118 10.03 -18.26 -26.55
N TYR A 119 9.24 -17.45 -25.82
CA TYR A 119 7.88 -17.13 -26.26
C TYR A 119 7.95 -16.32 -27.56
N ARG A 120 7.66 -16.96 -28.69
CA ARG A 120 7.52 -16.23 -29.94
C ARG A 120 6.23 -15.43 -29.86
N LYS A 121 6.39 -14.10 -29.88
CA LYS A 121 5.28 -13.17 -30.01
C LYS A 121 4.48 -13.44 -31.27
N ILE A 122 3.18 -13.21 -31.19
CA ILE A 122 2.29 -13.20 -32.35
C ILE A 122 1.93 -11.73 -32.59
N SER A 123 2.25 -11.23 -33.77
CA SER A 123 2.20 -9.80 -34.10
C SER A 123 1.33 -9.57 -35.32
N GLY A 124 0.28 -8.77 -35.18
CA GLY A 124 -0.56 -8.26 -36.27
C GLY A 124 0.24 -7.44 -37.27
N LEU A 125 0.92 -6.41 -36.75
CA LEU A 125 1.74 -5.41 -37.44
C LEU A 125 0.95 -4.13 -37.75
N ALA A 126 0.37 -3.99 -38.93
CA ALA A 126 -0.38 -2.77 -39.25
C ALA A 126 -1.69 -3.14 -39.92
N GLY A 127 -2.73 -2.37 -39.61
CA GLY A 127 -4.11 -2.64 -40.00
C GLY A 127 -4.88 -3.34 -38.91
N ASP A 128 -6.21 -3.34 -39.05
CA ASP A 128 -7.12 -3.88 -38.04
C ASP A 128 -7.05 -5.43 -38.00
N ASP A 129 -6.27 -5.98 -37.09
CA ASP A 129 -5.91 -7.39 -37.03
C ASP A 129 -6.75 -8.18 -36.03
N THR A 130 -7.07 -9.44 -36.34
CA THR A 130 -7.59 -10.40 -35.36
C THR A 130 -6.50 -11.38 -34.95
N VAL A 131 -6.00 -11.27 -33.73
CA VAL A 131 -4.88 -12.08 -33.20
C VAL A 131 -5.37 -13.07 -32.16
N ILE A 132 -5.28 -14.36 -32.48
CA ILE A 132 -5.83 -15.46 -31.68
C ILE A 132 -4.70 -16.34 -31.13
N GLY A 133 -4.62 -16.41 -29.80
CA GLY A 133 -3.74 -17.28 -29.04
C GLY A 133 -4.14 -18.75 -29.09
N SER A 134 -3.45 -19.55 -28.29
CA SER A 134 -3.60 -20.99 -28.11
C SER A 134 -4.11 -21.28 -26.69
N GLU A 135 -4.26 -22.55 -26.31
CA GLU A 135 -4.57 -22.92 -24.91
C GLU A 135 -3.35 -22.84 -23.96
N LYS A 136 -2.41 -21.95 -24.25
CA LYS A 136 -1.15 -21.75 -23.51
C LYS A 136 -0.86 -20.26 -23.45
N ALA A 137 -0.18 -19.82 -22.40
CA ALA A 137 0.33 -18.46 -22.26
C ALA A 137 1.01 -17.93 -23.54
N ASN A 138 0.52 -16.83 -24.07
CA ASN A 138 0.94 -16.21 -25.31
C ASN A 138 1.13 -14.70 -25.13
N PRO A 139 2.23 -14.13 -25.67
CA PRO A 139 2.33 -12.70 -25.88
C PRO A 139 1.75 -12.32 -27.26
N LEU A 140 0.61 -11.63 -27.27
CA LEU A 140 -0.15 -11.23 -28.46
C LEU A 140 -0.07 -9.71 -28.66
N TYR A 141 0.30 -9.26 -29.87
CA TYR A 141 0.44 -7.86 -30.23
C TYR A 141 -0.44 -7.53 -31.42
N GLY A 142 -1.34 -6.55 -31.27
CA GLY A 142 -2.06 -5.92 -32.37
C GLY A 142 -1.13 -5.02 -33.20
N ASN A 143 -0.56 -4.02 -32.52
CA ASN A 143 0.33 -2.95 -33.00
C ASN A 143 -0.45 -1.75 -33.58
N GLU A 144 -0.37 -1.44 -34.88
CA GLU A 144 -1.08 -0.27 -35.44
C GLU A 144 -2.45 -0.69 -35.99
N GLY A 145 -3.56 -0.17 -35.49
CA GLY A 145 -4.90 -0.46 -36.01
C GLY A 145 -5.93 -0.68 -34.92
N ASP A 146 -7.19 -0.89 -35.32
CA ASP A 146 -8.23 -1.29 -34.37
C ASP A 146 -8.24 -2.83 -34.25
N ASP A 147 -7.45 -3.37 -33.33
CA ASP A 147 -7.17 -4.81 -33.28
C ASP A 147 -8.18 -5.60 -32.42
N THR A 148 -8.27 -6.91 -32.65
CA THR A 148 -9.04 -7.85 -31.84
C THR A 148 -8.15 -8.97 -31.32
N LEU A 149 -7.92 -9.01 -30.01
CA LEU A 149 -7.05 -9.99 -29.35
C LEU A 149 -7.86 -11.03 -28.57
N ILE A 150 -7.54 -12.31 -28.76
CA ILE A 150 -8.19 -13.44 -28.10
C ILE A 150 -7.11 -14.39 -27.55
N GLY A 151 -6.85 -14.34 -26.24
CA GLY A 151 -5.87 -15.23 -25.60
C GLY A 151 -6.22 -16.72 -25.72
N ASN A 152 -7.50 -17.04 -25.52
CA ASN A 152 -8.01 -18.38 -25.18
C ASN A 152 -7.59 -18.78 -23.76
N ALA A 153 -7.28 -20.06 -23.50
CA ALA A 153 -6.90 -20.51 -22.17
C ALA A 153 -5.41 -20.28 -21.91
N GLY A 154 -5.06 -19.89 -20.69
CA GLY A 154 -3.68 -19.68 -20.28
C GLY A 154 -3.48 -18.26 -19.75
N TYR A 155 -2.33 -17.98 -19.15
CA TYR A 155 -2.02 -16.63 -18.69
C TYR A 155 -1.41 -15.83 -19.83
N ASP A 156 -2.24 -15.12 -20.59
CA ASP A 156 -1.80 -14.39 -21.78
C ASP A 156 -1.37 -12.95 -21.46
N GLU A 157 -0.43 -12.43 -22.27
CA GLU A 157 -0.02 -11.02 -22.25
C GLU A 157 -0.49 -10.38 -23.56
N LEU A 158 -1.40 -9.42 -23.46
CA LEU A 158 -2.13 -8.83 -24.58
C LEU A 158 -1.73 -7.36 -24.72
N PHE A 159 -1.29 -7.00 -25.92
CA PHE A 159 -0.79 -5.67 -26.28
C PHE A 159 -1.61 -5.16 -27.45
N GLY A 160 -2.47 -4.17 -27.22
CA GLY A 160 -3.32 -3.57 -28.27
C GLY A 160 -2.47 -2.77 -29.21
N GLY A 161 -2.00 -1.61 -28.74
CA GLY A 161 -1.11 -0.73 -29.48
C GLY A 161 -1.82 0.58 -29.81
N GLU A 162 -1.58 1.12 -31.01
CA GLU A 162 -2.24 2.36 -31.45
C GLU A 162 -3.62 2.04 -32.02
N GLY A 163 -4.67 2.66 -31.49
CA GLY A 163 -6.04 2.47 -31.99
C GLY A 163 -7.07 2.10 -30.93
N THR A 164 -8.18 1.53 -31.38
CA THR A 164 -9.26 1.02 -30.54
C THR A 164 -9.27 -0.49 -30.52
N ASP A 165 -8.69 -1.07 -29.48
CA ASP A 165 -8.44 -2.50 -29.40
C ASP A 165 -9.51 -3.24 -28.61
N THR A 166 -9.93 -4.39 -29.14
CA THR A 166 -10.94 -5.28 -28.56
C THR A 166 -10.32 -6.55 -28.02
N TYR A 167 -10.44 -6.78 -26.72
CA TYR A 167 -10.00 -8.01 -26.06
C TYR A 167 -11.20 -8.89 -25.77
N ILE A 168 -11.21 -10.11 -26.32
CA ILE A 168 -12.32 -11.05 -26.14
C ILE A 168 -11.94 -12.08 -25.06
N PHE A 169 -12.73 -12.09 -24.00
CA PHE A 169 -12.50 -12.93 -22.84
C PHE A 169 -13.73 -13.81 -22.55
N ALA A 170 -13.52 -15.11 -22.38
CA ALA A 170 -14.58 -16.08 -22.11
C ALA A 170 -14.26 -16.90 -20.84
N LYS A 171 -15.25 -17.63 -20.33
CA LYS A 171 -15.05 -18.53 -19.20
C LYS A 171 -14.01 -19.60 -19.52
N GLY A 172 -13.07 -19.83 -18.59
CA GLY A 172 -11.95 -20.76 -18.75
C GLY A 172 -10.73 -20.20 -19.48
N HIS A 173 -10.67 -18.87 -19.64
CA HIS A 173 -9.50 -18.18 -20.19
C HIS A 173 -8.38 -17.99 -19.14
N GLU A 174 -8.63 -18.19 -17.85
CA GLU A 174 -7.65 -17.98 -16.77
C GLU A 174 -7.27 -16.48 -16.58
N GLY A 175 -6.03 -16.17 -16.19
CA GLY A 175 -5.61 -14.84 -15.78
C GLY A 175 -4.85 -14.09 -16.86
N ASP A 176 -5.54 -13.28 -17.66
CA ASP A 176 -4.94 -12.48 -18.74
C ASP A 176 -4.47 -11.11 -18.26
N LYS A 177 -3.38 -10.62 -18.86
CA LYS A 177 -2.83 -9.29 -18.64
C LYS A 177 -2.93 -8.45 -19.89
N ILE A 178 -3.50 -7.27 -19.75
CA ILE A 178 -3.55 -6.26 -20.80
C ILE A 178 -2.57 -5.15 -20.43
N GLN A 179 -1.68 -4.79 -21.36
CA GLN A 179 -0.85 -3.61 -21.18
C GLN A 179 -1.73 -2.35 -21.25
N SER A 180 -1.55 -1.42 -20.33
CA SER A 180 -2.24 -0.14 -20.40
C SER A 180 -1.69 0.73 -21.54
N GLU A 181 -2.61 1.38 -22.24
CA GLU A 181 -2.29 2.28 -23.33
C GLU A 181 -1.68 3.58 -22.80
N THR A 182 -0.65 4.06 -23.48
CA THR A 182 0.13 5.24 -23.02
C THR A 182 -0.28 6.52 -23.74
N ASN A 183 -0.99 6.42 -24.87
CA ASN A 183 -1.52 7.55 -25.60
C ASN A 183 -3.02 7.68 -25.32
N ALA A 184 -3.44 8.90 -24.93
CA ALA A 184 -4.78 9.18 -24.44
C ALA A 184 -5.90 9.03 -25.50
N ASN A 185 -5.54 8.87 -26.78
CA ASN A 185 -6.51 8.63 -27.84
C ASN A 185 -6.79 7.14 -28.07
N ASP A 186 -5.95 6.26 -27.56
CA ASP A 186 -6.13 4.82 -27.69
C ASP A 186 -7.20 4.37 -26.68
N THR A 187 -8.07 3.46 -27.09
CA THR A 187 -9.21 3.04 -26.26
C THR A 187 -9.33 1.52 -26.19
N THR A 188 -9.74 1.01 -25.03
CA THR A 188 -9.83 -0.42 -24.76
C THR A 188 -11.29 -0.87 -24.73
N ILE A 189 -11.62 -1.90 -25.51
CA ILE A 189 -12.90 -2.61 -25.45
C ILE A 189 -12.68 -4.00 -24.85
N LEU A 190 -13.29 -4.28 -23.70
CA LEU A 190 -13.29 -5.60 -23.08
C LEU A 190 -14.62 -6.30 -23.35
N LYS A 191 -14.60 -7.36 -24.15
CA LYS A 191 -15.78 -8.15 -24.51
C LYS A 191 -15.82 -9.46 -23.74
N PHE A 192 -16.83 -9.62 -22.89
CA PHE A 192 -17.03 -10.80 -22.07
C PHE A 192 -18.11 -11.72 -22.65
N VAL A 193 -17.70 -12.85 -23.20
CA VAL A 193 -18.59 -13.81 -23.88
C VAL A 193 -19.37 -14.64 -22.86
N GLY A 194 -20.70 -14.57 -22.91
CA GLY A 194 -21.57 -15.33 -22.00
C GLY A 194 -21.66 -14.78 -20.57
N ALA A 195 -21.16 -13.57 -20.30
CA ALA A 195 -21.30 -12.87 -19.02
C ALA A 195 -22.36 -11.75 -19.10
N ASN A 196 -22.99 -11.45 -17.97
CA ASN A 196 -23.83 -10.26 -17.82
C ASN A 196 -23.14 -9.27 -16.89
N LEU A 197 -23.49 -7.99 -16.97
CA LEU A 197 -22.86 -6.99 -16.10
C LEU A 197 -23.12 -7.24 -14.60
N ALA A 198 -24.22 -7.90 -14.23
CA ALA A 198 -24.50 -8.22 -12.83
C ALA A 198 -23.38 -9.05 -12.15
N ASP A 199 -22.54 -9.73 -12.94
CA ASP A 199 -21.43 -10.56 -12.46
C ASP A 199 -20.09 -9.81 -12.41
N LEU A 200 -20.05 -8.53 -12.85
CA LEU A 200 -18.84 -7.71 -12.86
C LEU A 200 -18.37 -7.36 -11.45
N VAL A 201 -17.15 -7.76 -11.13
CA VAL A 201 -16.40 -7.37 -9.95
C VAL A 201 -15.11 -6.70 -10.40
N LEU A 202 -14.95 -5.44 -10.03
CA LEU A 202 -13.70 -4.71 -10.18
C LEU A 202 -12.89 -4.83 -8.89
N ARG A 203 -11.57 -4.80 -8.98
CA ARG A 203 -10.66 -4.68 -7.83
C ARG A 203 -9.46 -3.81 -8.21
N VAL A 204 -8.90 -3.17 -7.20
CA VAL A 204 -7.64 -2.45 -7.32
C VAL A 204 -6.56 -3.30 -6.67
N ASP A 205 -5.46 -3.51 -7.38
CA ASP A 205 -4.25 -4.12 -6.82
C ASP A 205 -3.05 -3.25 -7.22
N PHE A 206 -2.52 -2.52 -6.25
CA PHE A 206 -1.51 -1.48 -6.50
C PHE A 206 -1.98 -0.55 -7.64
N LYS A 207 -1.20 -0.40 -8.72
CA LYS A 207 -1.56 0.41 -9.90
C LYS A 207 -2.41 -0.31 -10.96
N HIS A 208 -2.85 -1.53 -10.70
CA HIS A 208 -3.55 -2.38 -11.66
C HIS A 208 -5.06 -2.39 -11.43
N LEU A 209 -5.83 -2.39 -12.52
CA LEU A 209 -7.26 -2.66 -12.47
C LEU A 209 -7.49 -4.13 -12.77
N ILE A 210 -8.06 -4.86 -11.81
CA ILE A 210 -8.44 -6.26 -11.97
C ILE A 210 -9.94 -6.33 -12.22
N ILE A 211 -10.32 -7.07 -13.26
CA ILE A 211 -11.70 -7.29 -13.69
C ILE A 211 -12.03 -8.78 -13.60
N GLN A 212 -13.11 -9.11 -12.91
CA GLN A 212 -13.62 -10.48 -12.76
C GLN A 212 -15.10 -10.51 -13.14
N VAL A 213 -15.53 -11.51 -13.91
CA VAL A 213 -16.89 -11.55 -14.49
C VAL A 213 -17.57 -12.95 -14.49
N TYR A 214 -16.86 -14.03 -14.14
CA TYR A 214 -17.41 -15.40 -14.18
C TYR A 214 -17.63 -16.04 -12.80
N GLY A 215 -17.43 -15.27 -11.72
CA GLY A 215 -17.71 -15.67 -10.33
C GLY A 215 -16.71 -16.67 -9.73
N ASP A 216 -15.68 -17.08 -10.48
CA ASP A 216 -14.50 -17.80 -9.95
C ASP A 216 -13.29 -16.86 -9.80
N THR A 217 -12.27 -17.34 -9.09
CA THR A 217 -11.06 -16.57 -8.80
C THR A 217 -9.95 -16.80 -9.83
N THR A 218 -10.20 -17.62 -10.85
CA THR A 218 -9.20 -18.01 -11.85
C THR A 218 -9.33 -17.20 -13.13
N ASP A 219 -10.56 -16.90 -13.54
CA ASP A 219 -10.85 -16.09 -14.71
C ASP A 219 -10.82 -14.60 -14.34
N SER A 220 -9.77 -13.89 -14.76
CA SER A 220 -9.63 -12.46 -14.51
C SER A 220 -8.84 -11.78 -15.61
N VAL A 221 -9.19 -10.52 -15.89
CA VAL A 221 -8.40 -9.64 -16.75
C VAL A 221 -7.73 -8.59 -15.87
N THR A 222 -6.42 -8.46 -15.96
CA THR A 222 -5.65 -7.41 -15.26
C THR A 222 -5.18 -6.38 -16.28
N ILE A 223 -5.68 -5.15 -16.19
CA ILE A 223 -5.11 -4.03 -16.92
C ILE A 223 -3.97 -3.47 -16.08
N THR A 224 -2.75 -3.71 -16.53
CA THR A 224 -1.54 -3.25 -15.87
C THR A 224 -1.48 -1.72 -15.87
N ASP A 225 -0.95 -1.08 -14.83
CA ASP A 225 -0.76 0.37 -14.72
C ASP A 225 -1.97 1.28 -15.06
N TYR A 226 -3.19 0.74 -15.02
CA TYR A 226 -4.42 1.48 -15.35
C TYR A 226 -4.54 2.79 -14.57
N PHE A 227 -4.21 2.80 -13.29
CA PHE A 227 -4.36 3.99 -12.45
C PHE A 227 -3.32 5.09 -12.75
N SER A 228 -2.25 4.75 -13.48
CA SER A 228 -1.25 5.70 -13.94
C SER A 228 -1.63 6.35 -15.27
N ASN A 229 -2.20 5.58 -16.22
CA ASN A 229 -2.49 6.09 -17.57
C ASN A 229 -3.97 6.46 -17.79
N LYS A 230 -4.88 5.80 -17.07
CA LYS A 230 -6.34 6.03 -17.06
C LYS A 230 -6.98 6.02 -18.45
N GLN A 231 -6.60 5.06 -19.31
CA GLN A 231 -7.18 4.93 -20.65
C GLN A 231 -8.70 4.71 -20.60
N PRO A 232 -9.48 5.17 -21.59
CA PRO A 232 -10.90 4.85 -21.67
C PRO A 232 -11.13 3.34 -21.83
N ILE A 233 -12.01 2.78 -21.00
CA ILE A 233 -12.41 1.36 -21.07
C ILE A 233 -13.91 1.24 -21.32
N THR A 234 -14.28 0.46 -22.33
CA THR A 234 -15.65 0.05 -22.62
C THR A 234 -15.82 -1.44 -22.35
N PHE A 235 -16.80 -1.81 -21.53
CA PHE A 235 -17.17 -3.20 -21.31
C PHE A 235 -18.35 -3.60 -22.20
N VAL A 236 -18.23 -4.75 -22.86
CA VAL A 236 -19.28 -5.37 -23.69
C VAL A 236 -19.69 -6.70 -23.06
N PHE A 237 -20.89 -6.75 -22.51
CA PHE A 237 -21.55 -7.94 -21.99
C PHE A 237 -22.66 -8.42 -22.93
N GLU A 238 -23.22 -9.60 -22.66
CA GLU A 238 -24.36 -10.12 -23.43
C GLU A 238 -25.62 -9.25 -23.27
N ASP A 239 -25.81 -8.67 -22.07
CA ASP A 239 -27.00 -7.89 -21.73
C ASP A 239 -26.88 -6.40 -22.06
N ARG A 240 -25.65 -5.85 -22.08
CA ARG A 240 -25.40 -4.42 -22.36
C ARG A 240 -23.94 -4.08 -22.64
N THR A 241 -23.73 -2.89 -23.20
CA THR A 241 -22.44 -2.20 -23.25
C THR A 241 -22.46 -1.05 -22.25
N ILE A 242 -21.37 -0.84 -21.52
CA ILE A 242 -21.21 0.29 -20.58
C ILE A 242 -19.74 0.73 -20.55
N THR A 243 -19.46 2.02 -20.39
CA THR A 243 -18.09 2.47 -20.12
C THR A 243 -17.73 2.26 -18.64
N LEU A 244 -16.44 2.17 -18.33
CA LEU A 244 -15.99 2.15 -16.94
C LEU A 244 -16.46 3.41 -16.19
N GLU A 245 -16.40 4.59 -16.85
CA GLU A 245 -16.90 5.84 -16.29
C GLU A 245 -18.38 5.74 -15.89
N GLU A 246 -19.26 5.34 -16.82
CA GLU A 246 -20.70 5.16 -16.55
C GLU A 246 -20.98 4.14 -15.44
N TYR A 247 -20.21 3.05 -15.38
CA TYR A 247 -20.34 2.04 -14.33
C TYR A 247 -19.99 2.60 -12.94
N LEU A 248 -18.93 3.41 -12.86
CA LEU A 248 -18.52 4.06 -11.61
C LEU A 248 -19.54 5.13 -11.20
N GLU A 249 -20.10 5.91 -12.13
CA GLU A 249 -21.14 6.88 -11.81
C GLU A 249 -22.39 6.24 -11.19
N ALA A 250 -22.78 5.05 -11.66
CA ALA A 250 -23.90 4.30 -11.12
C ALA A 250 -23.60 3.62 -9.77
N ASN A 251 -22.33 3.43 -9.40
CA ASN A 251 -21.89 2.73 -8.20
C ASN A 251 -21.06 3.65 -7.28
N SER A 252 -21.73 4.49 -6.49
CA SER A 252 -21.09 5.50 -5.63
C SER A 252 -20.07 4.94 -4.63
N VAL A 253 -20.28 3.74 -4.10
CA VAL A 253 -19.33 3.06 -3.19
C VAL A 253 -18.04 2.68 -3.92
N PHE A 254 -18.17 2.19 -5.16
CA PHE A 254 -17.04 1.78 -5.98
C PHE A 254 -16.32 2.98 -6.62
N LYS A 255 -17.06 4.05 -6.94
CA LYS A 255 -16.52 5.36 -7.36
C LYS A 255 -15.58 5.93 -6.29
N LYS A 256 -15.98 5.92 -5.01
CA LYS A 256 -15.13 6.38 -3.90
C LYS A 256 -13.82 5.57 -3.79
N ALA A 257 -13.87 4.27 -4.10
CA ALA A 257 -12.69 3.40 -4.09
C ALA A 257 -11.78 3.54 -5.34
N LEU A 258 -12.26 4.11 -6.44
CA LEU A 258 -11.51 4.28 -7.71
C LEU A 258 -11.13 5.73 -8.03
N THR A 259 -11.62 6.72 -7.26
CA THR A 259 -11.19 8.12 -7.37
C THR A 259 -9.85 8.40 -6.74
N VAL A 260 -9.17 7.37 -6.22
CA VAL A 260 -7.89 7.52 -5.53
C VAL A 260 -6.79 7.72 -6.55
N ASN A 261 -5.99 8.80 -6.43
CA ASN A 261 -4.81 8.93 -7.28
C ASN A 261 -3.67 8.13 -6.68
N ILE A 262 -3.07 7.27 -7.49
CA ILE A 262 -1.93 6.47 -7.07
C ILE A 262 -0.67 7.18 -7.56
N ILE A 263 0.19 7.57 -6.61
CA ILE A 263 1.43 8.30 -6.88
C ILE A 263 2.59 7.45 -6.39
N ASP A 264 3.49 7.09 -7.31
CA ASP A 264 4.67 6.27 -7.02
C ASP A 264 5.93 7.13 -7.17
N GLY A 265 6.68 7.25 -6.07
CA GLY A 265 7.99 7.88 -6.08
C GLY A 265 9.04 7.03 -6.79
N THR A 266 10.26 7.52 -6.85
CA THR A 266 11.43 6.81 -7.38
C THR A 266 12.34 6.37 -6.23
N SER A 267 13.36 5.57 -6.53
CA SER A 267 14.38 5.21 -5.54
C SER A 267 15.39 6.32 -5.24
N ALA A 268 15.15 7.54 -5.71
CA ALA A 268 15.97 8.72 -5.44
C ALA A 268 15.22 9.63 -4.46
N SER A 269 15.98 10.39 -3.66
CA SER A 269 15.39 11.45 -2.84
C SER A 269 14.58 12.44 -3.68
N GLU A 270 13.31 12.58 -3.35
CA GLU A 270 12.43 13.53 -4.03
C GLU A 270 11.34 14.11 -3.11
N THR A 271 10.55 15.01 -3.68
CA THR A 271 9.33 15.51 -3.06
C THR A 271 8.15 14.96 -3.86
N ILE A 272 7.33 14.15 -3.21
CA ILE A 272 6.13 13.54 -3.76
C ILE A 272 4.95 14.37 -3.27
N THR A 273 4.18 14.93 -4.19
CA THR A 273 3.03 15.78 -3.87
C THR A 273 1.75 15.15 -4.41
N GLY A 274 0.81 14.93 -3.50
CA GLY A 274 -0.56 14.54 -3.76
C GLY A 274 -1.39 15.63 -4.42
N THR A 275 -2.70 15.45 -4.34
CA THR A 275 -3.75 16.29 -4.87
C THR A 275 -4.71 16.66 -3.74
N GLU A 276 -5.72 17.51 -4.01
CA GLU A 276 -6.77 17.79 -3.01
C GLU A 276 -7.85 16.69 -2.96
N ALA A 277 -7.58 15.51 -3.51
CA ALA A 277 -8.44 14.35 -3.47
C ALA A 277 -7.71 13.22 -2.75
N ASN A 278 -8.47 12.24 -2.24
CA ASN A 278 -7.90 11.05 -1.62
C ASN A 278 -6.84 10.40 -2.52
N ASP A 279 -5.65 10.20 -2.00
CA ASP A 279 -4.51 9.66 -2.71
C ASP A 279 -3.95 8.40 -2.03
N ILE A 280 -3.31 7.54 -2.82
CA ILE A 280 -2.42 6.50 -2.33
C ILE A 280 -1.02 6.85 -2.81
N ILE A 281 -0.14 7.16 -1.87
CA ILE A 281 1.21 7.63 -2.13
C ILE A 281 2.21 6.58 -1.67
N TYR A 282 3.10 6.18 -2.56
CA TYR A 282 4.19 5.26 -2.27
C TYR A 282 5.52 5.97 -2.39
N SER A 283 6.16 6.29 -1.27
CA SER A 283 7.58 6.64 -1.23
C SER A 283 8.39 5.36 -1.40
N GLN A 284 9.34 5.37 -2.32
CA GLN A 284 10.16 4.20 -2.59
C GLN A 284 11.40 4.24 -1.70
N GLY A 285 12.57 4.50 -2.27
CA GLY A 285 13.81 4.59 -1.51
C GLY A 285 14.45 5.94 -1.72
N GLY A 286 15.40 6.30 -0.87
CA GLY A 286 15.90 7.67 -0.82
C GLY A 286 15.27 8.41 0.35
N LYS A 287 15.80 9.59 0.64
CA LYS A 287 15.20 10.46 1.65
C LYS A 287 14.11 11.28 1.00
N ASP A 288 12.86 10.93 1.25
CA ASP A 288 11.71 11.48 0.55
C ASP A 288 10.93 12.47 1.43
N ILE A 289 10.26 13.42 0.78
CA ILE A 289 9.26 14.28 1.41
C ILE A 289 7.92 13.98 0.75
N VAL A 290 6.95 13.49 1.52
CA VAL A 290 5.59 13.24 1.06
C VAL A 290 4.69 14.39 1.54
N ILE A 291 3.95 14.99 0.61
CA ILE A 291 2.98 16.05 0.88
C ILE A 291 1.64 15.59 0.28
N ALA A 292 0.70 15.10 1.10
CA ALA A 292 -0.54 14.50 0.62
C ALA A 292 -1.59 15.56 0.21
N LEU A 293 -1.63 16.69 0.94
CA LEU A 293 -2.57 17.82 0.78
C LEU A 293 -3.92 17.58 1.48
N ALA A 294 -5.02 17.49 0.75
CA ALA A 294 -6.34 17.39 1.37
C ALA A 294 -7.07 16.17 0.81
N GLY A 295 -7.91 15.54 1.62
CA GLY A 295 -8.55 14.28 1.26
C GLY A 295 -8.18 13.20 2.27
N ASP A 296 -8.91 12.07 2.30
CA ASP A 296 -8.50 10.95 3.16
C ASP A 296 -7.40 10.15 2.42
N ASP A 297 -6.14 10.39 2.77
CA ASP A 297 -4.95 9.95 2.05
C ASP A 297 -4.28 8.74 2.71
N GLN A 298 -3.57 7.94 1.91
CA GLN A 298 -2.71 6.85 2.39
C GLN A 298 -1.30 7.02 1.85
N ALA A 299 -0.33 7.30 2.71
CA ALA A 299 1.09 7.37 2.36
C ALA A 299 1.87 6.20 2.97
N THR A 300 2.74 5.55 2.19
CA THR A 300 3.53 4.40 2.67
C THR A 300 4.92 4.37 2.06
N THR A 301 5.94 4.23 2.90
CA THR A 301 7.32 3.96 2.46
C THR A 301 7.52 2.47 2.19
N ILE A 302 7.63 2.09 0.91
CA ILE A 302 7.79 0.69 0.49
C ILE A 302 9.22 0.19 0.70
N LYS A 303 10.24 0.99 0.36
CA LYS A 303 11.65 0.61 0.61
C LYS A 303 12.16 1.24 1.89
N LYS A 304 12.03 0.45 2.95
CA LYS A 304 12.31 0.74 4.35
C LYS A 304 13.73 1.24 4.72
N SER A 305 14.62 1.53 3.78
CA SER A 305 16.04 1.79 4.08
C SER A 305 16.42 3.27 4.31
N ALA A 306 15.49 4.20 4.17
CA ALA A 306 15.79 5.64 4.26
C ALA A 306 14.63 6.44 4.85
N ALA A 307 14.99 7.48 5.58
CA ALA A 307 14.08 8.37 6.28
C ALA A 307 13.14 9.12 5.33
N THR A 308 11.87 9.20 5.70
CA THR A 308 10.78 9.85 5.00
C THR A 308 10.15 10.92 5.90
N LEU A 309 9.82 12.05 5.32
CA LEU A 309 9.10 13.13 5.98
C LEU A 309 7.69 13.24 5.41
N PHE A 310 6.66 12.95 6.22
CA PHE A 310 5.26 13.00 5.83
C PHE A 310 4.58 14.29 6.29
N TYR A 311 3.82 14.91 5.38
CA TYR A 311 2.86 15.97 5.64
C TYR A 311 1.51 15.54 5.07
N MET A 312 0.61 15.05 5.93
CA MET A 312 -0.69 14.48 5.48
C MET A 312 -1.78 15.56 5.36
N ALA A 313 -1.69 16.60 6.18
CA ALA A 313 -2.43 17.85 6.06
C ALA A 313 -3.91 17.80 6.49
N SER A 314 -4.91 17.60 5.64
CA SER A 314 -6.31 17.57 6.13
C SER A 314 -7.10 16.40 5.57
N GLY A 315 -7.63 15.54 6.43
CA GLY A 315 -8.22 14.27 6.04
C GLY A 315 -8.28 13.30 7.21
N ASN A 316 -8.83 12.11 7.01
CA ASN A 316 -8.54 11.01 7.94
C ASN A 316 -7.52 10.10 7.26
N ASP A 317 -6.26 10.35 7.54
CA ASP A 317 -5.12 9.89 6.78
C ASP A 317 -4.48 8.64 7.39
N ILE A 318 -3.69 7.94 6.58
CA ILE A 318 -2.88 6.79 7.00
C ILE A 318 -1.45 7.01 6.51
N ALA A 319 -0.50 7.21 7.42
CA ALA A 319 0.91 7.34 7.10
C ALA A 319 1.73 6.17 7.68
N ILE A 320 2.54 5.51 6.85
CA ILE A 320 3.35 4.34 7.24
C ILE A 320 4.80 4.52 6.81
N GLY A 321 5.70 4.56 7.78
CA GLY A 321 7.15 4.68 7.63
C GLY A 321 7.88 3.37 7.25
N GLY A 322 9.18 3.51 7.04
CA GLY A 322 10.16 2.47 6.75
C GLY A 322 10.88 1.95 7.99
N ASP A 323 12.08 1.40 7.86
CA ASP A 323 12.93 0.93 8.96
C ASP A 323 13.98 2.00 9.35
N SER A 324 13.72 3.26 9.03
CA SER A 324 14.64 4.38 9.24
C SER A 324 13.89 5.47 10.01
N ASN A 325 14.63 6.34 10.68
CA ASN A 325 14.08 7.46 11.45
C ASN A 325 13.23 8.41 10.59
N ASP A 326 11.94 8.19 10.62
CA ASP A 326 10.93 8.91 9.87
C ASP A 326 10.35 10.05 10.70
N ARG A 327 9.70 10.99 10.03
CA ARG A 327 8.98 12.07 10.70
C ARG A 327 7.61 12.28 10.07
N PHE A 328 6.60 12.42 10.93
CA PHE A 328 5.21 12.52 10.53
C PHE A 328 4.61 13.82 11.08
N TYR A 329 3.94 14.55 10.20
CA TYR A 329 3.00 15.61 10.53
C TYR A 329 1.65 15.19 9.97
N LEU A 330 0.77 14.71 10.84
CA LEU A 330 -0.53 14.14 10.43
C LEU A 330 -1.46 15.28 9.99
N GLY A 331 -1.58 16.33 10.79
CA GLY A 331 -2.49 17.44 10.46
C GLY A 331 -3.91 17.11 10.89
N THR A 332 -4.91 17.78 10.33
CA THR A 332 -6.28 17.75 10.83
C THR A 332 -7.06 16.54 10.39
N GLY A 333 -7.77 15.94 11.33
CA GLY A 333 -8.69 14.82 11.18
C GLY A 333 -8.18 13.57 11.90
N ASN A 334 -8.99 12.51 11.93
CA ASN A 334 -8.67 11.34 12.76
C ASN A 334 -7.69 10.42 12.05
N ASP A 335 -6.41 10.64 12.29
CA ASP A 335 -5.34 10.03 11.51
C ASP A 335 -4.79 8.73 12.10
N LYS A 336 -4.07 7.97 11.25
CA LYS A 336 -3.33 6.78 11.65
C LYS A 336 -1.88 6.89 11.22
N ALA A 337 -0.97 6.67 12.16
CA ALA A 337 0.46 6.66 11.88
C ALA A 337 1.12 5.35 12.32
N GLN A 338 2.01 4.85 11.47
CA GLN A 338 2.88 3.73 11.81
C GLN A 338 4.34 4.02 11.49
N GLY A 339 5.21 4.10 12.50
CA GLY A 339 6.65 4.40 12.34
C GLY A 339 7.44 3.26 11.66
N ASN A 340 7.23 2.03 12.13
CA ASN A 340 8.09 0.86 11.97
C ASN A 340 9.46 1.07 12.66
N ASN A 341 10.52 0.34 12.26
CA ASN A 341 11.79 0.45 13.00
C ASN A 341 12.43 1.82 12.78
N GLY A 342 13.30 2.22 13.71
CA GLY A 342 13.99 3.51 13.64
C GLY A 342 13.59 4.37 14.82
N ASN A 343 14.22 5.53 14.97
CA ASN A 343 13.81 6.49 16.00
C ASN A 343 12.98 7.56 15.32
N ASP A 344 11.67 7.38 15.37
CA ASP A 344 10.67 8.14 14.65
C ASP A 344 10.16 9.31 15.48
N ILE A 345 9.67 10.33 14.78
CA ILE A 345 9.02 11.48 15.42
C ILE A 345 7.66 11.69 14.80
N ILE A 346 6.61 11.54 15.60
CA ILE A 346 5.22 11.64 15.15
C ILE A 346 4.54 12.81 15.84
N TYR A 347 3.95 13.70 15.05
CA TYR A 347 3.11 14.80 15.51
C TYR A 347 1.67 14.57 14.99
N GLY A 348 0.75 14.28 15.91
CA GLY A 348 -0.69 14.40 15.69
C GLY A 348 -1.15 15.86 15.81
N ASP A 349 -2.42 16.09 16.10
CA ASP A 349 -3.01 17.43 16.05
C ASP A 349 -4.07 17.77 17.14
N ASP A 350 -5.26 18.28 16.82
CA ASP A 350 -6.33 18.56 17.78
C ASP A 350 -7.49 17.54 17.67
N ASP A 351 -7.45 16.62 16.70
CA ASP A 351 -8.43 15.56 16.48
C ASP A 351 -8.01 14.25 17.18
N SER A 352 -8.64 13.11 16.90
CA SER A 352 -8.30 11.84 17.60
C SER A 352 -7.48 10.91 16.73
N GLU A 353 -6.24 10.63 17.14
CA GLU A 353 -5.30 9.83 16.38
C GLU A 353 -5.15 8.39 16.89
N ALA A 354 -4.75 7.50 15.99
CA ALA A 354 -4.24 6.17 16.36
C ALA A 354 -2.80 6.00 15.86
N ILE A 355 -1.84 6.19 16.77
CA ILE A 355 -0.41 6.22 16.50
C ILE A 355 0.24 4.96 17.05
N LYS A 356 1.06 4.30 16.22
CA LYS A 356 1.87 3.14 16.65
C LYS A 356 3.27 3.27 16.10
N ALA A 357 4.29 3.42 16.93
CA ALA A 357 5.66 3.40 16.41
C ALA A 357 5.97 2.03 15.79
N THR A 358 5.77 0.92 16.52
CA THR A 358 5.98 -0.48 16.06
C THR A 358 7.40 -0.78 15.60
N GLY A 359 7.89 -2.00 15.81
CA GLY A 359 9.31 -2.27 15.54
C GLY A 359 10.16 -1.74 16.69
N GLY A 360 11.49 -1.80 16.56
CA GLY A 360 12.39 -1.25 17.58
C GLY A 360 12.79 0.19 17.26
N GLY A 361 12.91 1.03 18.28
CA GLY A 361 13.16 2.45 18.14
C GLY A 361 13.27 3.13 19.49
N ASN A 362 13.74 4.37 19.51
CA ASN A 362 13.48 5.24 20.66
C ASN A 362 12.69 6.41 20.09
N ASP A 363 11.38 6.32 20.18
CA ASP A 363 10.44 7.14 19.43
C ASP A 363 9.99 8.36 20.24
N ILE A 364 9.59 9.42 19.53
CA ILE A 364 9.00 10.61 20.16
C ILE A 364 7.64 10.86 19.53
N ILE A 365 6.58 10.69 20.31
CA ILE A 365 5.21 10.86 19.86
C ILE A 365 4.57 12.02 20.62
N TYR A 366 4.01 12.96 19.87
CA TYR A 366 3.10 13.97 20.36
C TYR A 366 1.73 13.63 19.76
N GLY A 367 0.79 13.17 20.59
CA GLY A 367 -0.61 12.96 20.21
C GLY A 367 -1.21 14.28 19.82
N GLY A 368 -1.47 15.12 20.81
CA GLY A 368 -1.98 16.47 20.57
C GLY A 368 -3.15 16.70 21.50
N ASN A 369 -4.16 17.46 21.09
CA ASN A 369 -5.44 17.43 21.80
C ASN A 369 -6.30 16.33 21.17
N GLY A 370 -7.27 15.80 21.92
CA GLY A 370 -8.20 14.81 21.39
C GLY A 370 -7.89 13.41 21.91
N ALA A 371 -8.85 12.50 21.76
CA ALA A 371 -8.78 11.20 22.43
C ALA A 371 -7.85 10.22 21.70
N ASP A 372 -6.54 10.38 21.90
CA ASP A 372 -5.53 9.62 21.16
C ASP A 372 -5.29 8.22 21.71
N GLN A 373 -4.93 7.32 20.80
CA GLN A 373 -4.38 6.01 21.11
C GLN A 373 -2.94 5.94 20.65
N ILE A 374 -2.00 6.04 21.60
CA ILE A 374 -0.58 6.11 21.30
C ILE A 374 0.11 4.85 21.82
N TYR A 375 0.86 4.20 20.94
CA TYR A 375 1.69 3.05 21.32
C TYR A 375 3.14 3.24 20.88
N GLY A 376 4.05 3.42 21.85
CA GLY A 376 5.50 3.51 21.59
C GLY A 376 6.07 2.18 21.08
N GLN A 377 5.74 1.10 21.80
CA GLN A 377 6.13 -0.28 21.50
C GLN A 377 7.48 -0.71 22.08
N PHE A 378 8.54 -0.88 21.27
CA PHE A 378 9.82 -1.40 21.75
C PHE A 378 10.89 -0.32 21.72
N GLY A 379 11.72 -0.32 22.76
CA GLY A 379 12.80 0.63 23.01
C GLY A 379 12.35 1.83 23.84
N ASP A 380 13.29 2.69 24.22
CA ASP A 380 13.04 3.73 25.24
C ASP A 380 12.34 4.94 24.58
N ASP A 381 11.03 5.04 24.78
CA ASP A 381 10.13 5.96 24.08
C ASP A 381 9.79 7.21 24.91
N ILE A 382 9.40 8.28 24.21
CA ILE A 382 8.85 9.50 24.78
C ILE A 382 7.46 9.74 24.20
N LEU A 383 6.44 9.62 25.02
CA LEU A 383 5.04 9.71 24.63
C LEU A 383 4.37 10.89 25.33
N TYR A 384 3.84 11.85 24.57
CA TYR A 384 3.01 12.94 25.07
C TYR A 384 1.59 12.77 24.52
N GLY A 385 0.64 12.39 25.37
CA GLY A 385 -0.77 12.25 25.02
C GLY A 385 -1.49 13.59 24.86
N ASN A 386 -1.22 14.54 25.76
CA ASN A 386 -2.07 15.68 26.07
C ASN A 386 -3.56 15.34 26.28
N GLN A 387 -4.52 16.02 25.66
CA GLN A 387 -5.88 16.05 26.21
C GLN A 387 -6.70 14.78 25.96
N ASP A 388 -7.08 14.03 27.02
CA ASP A 388 -7.94 12.82 26.99
C ASP A 388 -7.29 11.60 26.26
N SER A 389 -5.98 11.44 26.39
CA SER A 389 -5.16 10.50 25.60
C SER A 389 -4.76 9.25 26.38
N ASN A 390 -4.58 8.13 25.68
CA ASN A 390 -4.22 6.85 26.31
C ASN A 390 -2.89 6.29 25.77
N PRO A 391 -1.74 6.90 26.11
CA PRO A 391 -0.44 6.39 25.70
C PRO A 391 -0.01 5.13 26.47
N SER A 392 0.61 4.19 25.76
CA SER A 392 1.00 2.88 26.28
C SER A 392 2.27 2.35 25.60
N SER A 393 3.14 1.71 26.37
CA SER A 393 4.26 0.91 25.85
C SER A 393 3.89 -0.59 25.76
N THR A 394 4.86 -1.48 25.46
CA THR A 394 4.61 -2.92 25.39
C THR A 394 5.07 -3.72 26.62
N MET A 395 4.23 -4.66 27.05
CA MET A 395 4.44 -5.58 28.18
C MET A 395 5.50 -6.69 27.97
N ARG A 396 6.50 -6.56 27.10
CA ARG A 396 7.35 -7.72 26.71
C ARG A 396 8.87 -7.54 26.82
N ASN A 397 9.39 -6.32 26.90
CA ASN A 397 10.82 -6.06 27.05
C ASN A 397 11.07 -4.97 28.12
N PRO A 398 12.21 -5.01 28.83
CA PRO A 398 12.56 -4.07 29.90
C PRO A 398 13.12 -2.75 29.34
N ASP A 399 12.30 -2.04 28.58
CA ASP A 399 12.63 -0.74 27.99
C ASP A 399 12.22 0.38 28.98
N ASN A 400 12.78 1.60 28.90
CA ASN A 400 12.53 2.65 29.90
C ASN A 400 11.85 3.85 29.26
N ASP A 401 10.56 3.98 29.49
CA ASP A 401 9.72 4.94 28.80
C ASP A 401 9.46 6.21 29.61
N MET A 402 9.16 7.30 28.92
CA MET A 402 8.59 8.51 29.50
C MET A 402 7.23 8.75 28.90
N ILE A 403 6.18 8.66 29.71
CA ILE A 403 4.80 8.79 29.28
C ILE A 403 4.14 9.93 30.05
N ASP A 404 3.66 10.93 29.32
CA ASP A 404 2.93 12.08 29.86
C ASP A 404 1.51 12.06 29.27
N GLY A 405 0.52 11.78 30.12
CA GLY A 405 -0.91 11.78 29.81
C GLY A 405 -1.34 13.18 29.43
N GLY A 406 -1.29 14.12 30.37
CA GLY A 406 -1.46 15.55 30.13
C GLY A 406 -2.66 16.12 30.87
N ASP A 407 -3.65 16.65 30.17
CA ASP A 407 -4.91 17.07 30.80
C ASP A 407 -5.98 16.01 30.44
N GLY A 408 -6.99 15.79 31.28
CA GLY A 408 -8.03 14.79 31.01
C GLY A 408 -7.81 13.51 31.79
N ASN A 409 -8.67 12.52 31.58
CA ASN A 409 -8.61 11.26 32.33
C ASN A 409 -7.89 10.20 31.50
N ASP A 410 -6.65 9.92 31.86
CA ASP A 410 -5.74 9.15 31.02
C ASP A 410 -5.52 7.72 31.53
N LEU A 411 -5.23 6.80 30.60
CA LEU A 411 -4.84 5.42 30.91
C LEU A 411 -3.42 5.17 30.41
N LEU A 412 -2.48 5.11 31.35
CA LEU A 412 -1.05 5.01 31.08
C LEU A 412 -0.51 3.63 31.44
N PHE A 413 0.21 3.01 30.49
CA PHE A 413 0.92 1.75 30.71
C PHE A 413 2.41 1.90 30.37
N GLY A 414 3.27 1.77 31.38
CA GLY A 414 4.74 1.83 31.27
C GLY A 414 5.38 0.52 30.79
N GLY A 415 4.74 -0.61 31.07
CA GLY A 415 5.23 -1.91 30.60
C GLY A 415 6.40 -2.41 31.44
N VAL A 416 7.12 -3.43 30.99
CA VAL A 416 8.29 -3.88 31.77
C VAL A 416 9.38 -2.82 31.59
N GLY A 417 9.94 -2.27 32.67
CA GLY A 417 10.83 -1.12 32.47
C GLY A 417 11.19 -0.38 33.73
N HIS A 418 11.96 0.70 33.61
CA HIS A 418 12.00 1.76 34.63
C HIS A 418 11.42 3.02 34.01
N ASP A 419 10.10 3.12 34.06
CA ASP A 419 9.31 4.12 33.36
C ASP A 419 9.06 5.35 34.22
N ASN A 420 8.80 6.47 33.56
CA ASN A 420 8.30 7.69 34.19
C ASN A 420 6.91 7.98 33.65
N LEU A 421 5.90 7.80 34.50
CA LEU A 421 4.49 8.02 34.17
C LEU A 421 4.00 9.32 34.82
N PHE A 422 3.57 10.26 34.00
CA PHE A 422 2.95 11.51 34.42
C PHE A 422 1.49 11.47 33.99
N GLY A 423 0.56 11.33 34.94
CA GLY A 423 -0.89 11.38 34.62
C GLY A 423 -1.26 12.78 34.14
N GLY A 424 -0.84 13.77 34.92
CA GLY A 424 -1.19 15.16 34.66
C GLY A 424 -2.49 15.51 35.36
N ALA A 425 -3.33 16.37 34.77
CA ALA A 425 -4.54 16.87 35.41
C ALA A 425 -5.78 16.07 35.01
N GLY A 426 -6.37 15.32 35.93
CA GLY A 426 -7.62 14.59 35.70
C GLY A 426 -7.81 13.49 36.72
N ASP A 427 -8.61 12.47 36.38
CA ASP A 427 -8.65 11.23 37.16
C ASP A 427 -7.97 10.13 36.33
N ASP A 428 -6.71 9.83 36.64
CA ASP A 428 -5.85 9.00 35.80
C ASP A 428 -5.68 7.58 36.33
N VAL A 429 -5.34 6.65 35.44
CA VAL A 429 -4.94 5.28 35.78
C VAL A 429 -3.54 5.02 35.25
N LEU A 430 -2.58 4.89 36.16
CA LEU A 430 -1.17 4.65 35.82
C LEU A 430 -0.76 3.25 36.28
N ASN A 431 -0.24 2.46 35.34
CA ASN A 431 0.37 1.17 35.61
C ASN A 431 1.75 1.12 34.96
N GLY A 432 2.80 1.20 35.77
CA GLY A 432 4.18 1.06 35.34
C GLY A 432 4.52 -0.40 35.10
N GLU A 433 4.27 -1.28 36.06
CA GLU A 433 4.68 -2.68 36.19
C GLU A 433 5.92 -2.96 37.06
N SER A 434 7.12 -2.45 36.78
CA SER A 434 8.31 -2.90 37.54
C SER A 434 9.44 -1.90 37.76
N GLY A 435 9.38 -1.12 38.84
CA GLY A 435 10.47 -0.22 39.22
C GLY A 435 10.31 1.17 38.62
N ASP A 436 9.08 1.66 38.64
CA ASP A 436 8.63 2.83 37.89
C ASP A 436 8.40 4.03 38.79
N GLN A 437 8.35 5.21 38.17
CA GLN A 437 8.09 6.47 38.84
C GLN A 437 6.73 7.03 38.41
N TYR A 438 5.88 7.29 39.39
CA TYR A 438 4.53 7.83 39.20
C TYR A 438 4.49 9.28 39.65
N PHE A 439 4.01 10.18 38.79
CA PHE A 439 3.79 11.59 39.08
C PHE A 439 2.31 11.91 38.89
N SER A 440 1.64 12.25 39.99
CA SER A 440 0.17 12.40 40.03
C SER A 440 -0.25 13.85 40.33
N GLN A 441 -1.33 14.28 39.69
CA GLN A 441 -2.01 15.56 39.87
C GLN A 441 -3.53 15.42 39.65
N GLY A 442 -4.21 14.66 40.48
CA GLY A 442 -5.59 14.31 40.16
C GLY A 442 -6.28 13.59 41.30
N ASP A 443 -7.39 12.91 41.02
CA ASP A 443 -7.82 11.81 41.88
C ASP A 443 -7.42 10.50 41.15
N ASP A 444 -6.20 9.99 41.39
CA ASP A 444 -5.57 8.99 40.53
C ASP A 444 -5.56 7.56 41.12
N TYR A 445 -5.45 6.54 40.25
CA TYR A 445 -5.18 5.15 40.62
C TYR A 445 -3.78 4.74 40.13
N LEU A 446 -2.87 4.51 41.07
CA LEU A 446 -1.46 4.21 40.80
C LEU A 446 -1.17 2.75 41.17
N SER A 447 -0.66 1.98 40.21
CA SER A 447 -0.40 0.54 40.37
C SER A 447 1.06 0.19 40.06
N GLY A 448 1.90 0.11 41.09
CA GLY A 448 3.31 -0.31 41.00
C GLY A 448 3.51 -1.73 40.49
N ASP A 449 2.60 -2.65 40.86
CA ASP A 449 2.79 -4.09 40.68
C ASP A 449 4.15 -4.56 41.29
N TRP A 450 5.10 -5.11 40.51
CA TRP A 450 6.28 -5.80 41.05
C TRP A 450 7.55 -4.98 40.87
N GLY A 451 8.22 -4.51 41.91
CA GLY A 451 9.49 -3.82 41.71
C GLY A 451 9.77 -2.89 42.87
N ALA A 452 10.76 -2.02 42.73
CA ALA A 452 10.98 -0.93 43.69
C ALA A 452 10.42 0.36 43.08
N ASP A 453 9.14 0.62 43.34
CA ASP A 453 8.35 1.69 42.75
C ASP A 453 8.43 2.99 43.57
N SER A 454 8.28 4.13 42.88
CA SER A 454 8.31 5.45 43.51
C SER A 454 7.10 6.28 43.12
N TYR A 455 6.23 6.54 44.09
CA TYR A 455 5.04 7.38 43.95
C TYR A 455 5.33 8.78 44.45
N VAL A 456 5.26 9.78 43.56
CA VAL A 456 5.67 11.15 43.85
C VAL A 456 4.44 12.07 43.86
N PHE A 457 4.19 12.68 45.01
CA PHE A 457 3.09 13.61 45.23
C PHE A 457 3.61 15.03 45.47
N SER A 458 2.93 16.02 44.87
CA SER A 458 3.21 17.44 45.08
C SER A 458 1.98 18.30 44.81
N GLY A 459 1.89 19.48 45.42
CA GLY A 459 0.87 20.47 45.07
C GLY A 459 -0.56 20.00 45.34
N ALA A 460 -1.40 19.99 44.30
CA ALA A 460 -2.83 19.72 44.37
C ALA A 460 -3.17 18.30 43.89
N PHE A 461 -2.45 17.29 44.38
CA PHE A 461 -2.58 15.88 44.00
C PHE A 461 -3.90 15.17 44.38
N GLY A 462 -4.94 15.86 44.85
CA GLY A 462 -6.26 15.23 45.11
C GLY A 462 -6.27 13.93 45.94
N TYR A 463 -7.22 13.05 45.66
CA TYR A 463 -7.42 11.76 46.34
C TYR A 463 -6.86 10.62 45.49
N ASP A 464 -5.67 10.13 45.86
CA ASP A 464 -4.99 9.06 45.14
C ASP A 464 -5.15 7.71 45.83
N VAL A 465 -5.27 6.66 45.04
CA VAL A 465 -5.25 5.27 45.48
C VAL A 465 -3.97 4.61 44.98
N VAL A 466 -3.14 4.15 45.91
CA VAL A 466 -1.91 3.41 45.61
C VAL A 466 -2.14 1.93 45.88
N ALA A 467 -2.01 1.12 44.84
CA ALA A 467 -2.14 -0.33 44.88
C ALA A 467 -0.82 -0.98 44.47
N ASP A 468 -0.04 -1.40 45.46
CA ASP A 468 1.29 -1.97 45.26
C ASP A 468 1.30 -3.50 45.47
N ARG A 469 2.20 -4.23 44.78
CA ARG A 469 2.35 -5.69 44.89
C ARG A 469 3.82 -6.15 44.86
N GLY A 470 4.59 -5.77 45.85
CA GLY A 470 5.96 -6.27 46.03
C GLY A 470 6.15 -7.74 46.46
N ALA A 471 7.40 -8.18 46.36
CA ALA A 471 7.87 -9.45 46.89
C ALA A 471 7.84 -9.45 48.44
N SER A 472 7.25 -10.49 49.03
CA SER A 472 7.12 -10.68 50.50
C SER A 472 8.43 -10.73 51.32
N ASP A 473 9.60 -10.54 50.69
CA ASP A 473 10.92 -10.65 51.29
C ASP A 473 11.65 -9.30 51.50
N ASN A 474 10.97 -8.16 51.27
CA ASN A 474 11.51 -6.80 51.42
C ASN A 474 12.79 -6.56 50.60
N SER A 475 12.98 -7.29 49.48
CA SER A 475 14.08 -7.05 48.55
C SER A 475 13.82 -5.85 47.62
N GLU A 476 12.55 -5.49 47.49
CA GLU A 476 11.99 -4.33 46.82
C GLU A 476 11.69 -3.25 47.88
N ILE A 477 11.98 -1.98 47.58
CA ILE A 477 11.74 -0.86 48.50
C ILE A 477 10.86 0.14 47.76
N ASP A 478 9.57 0.10 48.06
CA ASP A 478 8.58 0.99 47.49
C ASP A 478 8.50 2.27 48.30
N VAL A 479 8.44 3.40 47.58
CA VAL A 479 8.65 4.72 48.15
C VAL A 479 7.50 5.65 47.80
N ILE A 480 6.80 6.16 48.81
CA ILE A 480 5.92 7.32 48.65
C ILE A 480 6.70 8.59 49.01
N SER A 481 6.77 9.57 48.10
CA SER A 481 7.52 10.81 48.27
C SER A 481 6.62 12.04 48.15
N PHE A 482 6.46 12.79 49.25
CA PHE A 482 5.84 14.12 49.25
C PHE A 482 6.92 15.20 49.14
N THR A 483 6.99 15.87 47.98
CA THR A 483 8.11 16.78 47.68
C THR A 483 7.96 18.18 48.28
N ASP A 484 6.74 18.59 48.61
CA ASP A 484 6.41 19.92 49.13
C ASP A 484 5.78 19.93 50.53
N LEU A 485 5.48 18.76 51.10
CA LEU A 485 4.96 18.59 52.46
C LEU A 485 6.05 18.16 53.44
N ASN A 486 5.98 18.66 54.68
CA ASN A 486 6.76 18.15 55.79
C ASN A 486 6.00 17.00 56.47
N LEU A 487 6.71 16.16 57.25
CA LEU A 487 6.08 15.04 57.97
C LEU A 487 4.94 15.51 58.91
N ASN A 488 5.05 16.71 59.48
CA ASN A 488 4.02 17.26 60.37
C ASN A 488 2.83 17.88 59.64
N ASP A 489 2.84 17.92 58.30
CA ASP A 489 1.74 18.44 57.49
C ASP A 489 0.72 17.34 57.14
N VAL A 490 0.98 16.08 57.52
CA VAL A 490 0.12 14.93 57.24
C VAL A 490 -0.33 14.19 58.50
N LEU A 491 -1.43 13.46 58.38
CA LEU A 491 -1.97 12.54 59.38
C LEU A 491 -2.11 11.14 58.78
N PHE A 492 -1.55 10.14 59.45
CA PHE A 492 -1.74 8.73 59.10
C PHE A 492 -2.90 8.13 59.90
N SER A 493 -3.77 7.38 59.23
CA SER A 493 -4.90 6.67 59.84
C SER A 493 -5.21 5.38 59.09
N LEU A 494 -5.96 4.47 59.70
CA LEU A 494 -6.45 3.28 59.03
C LEU A 494 -7.93 3.43 58.67
N ASN A 495 -8.28 3.03 57.45
CA ASN A 495 -9.66 2.87 57.00
C ASN A 495 -9.87 1.41 56.58
N GLY A 496 -10.38 0.58 57.51
CA GLY A 496 -10.43 -0.87 57.29
C GLY A 496 -9.03 -1.47 57.24
N THR A 497 -8.64 -2.02 56.08
CA THR A 497 -7.31 -2.59 55.82
C THR A 497 -6.35 -1.61 55.14
N ASN A 498 -6.83 -0.43 54.74
CA ASN A 498 -6.06 0.53 53.97
C ASN A 498 -5.42 1.59 54.87
N LEU A 499 -4.23 2.07 54.50
CA LEU A 499 -3.56 3.20 55.15
C LEU A 499 -3.98 4.49 54.45
N LEU A 500 -4.60 5.40 55.19
CA LEU A 500 -5.00 6.71 54.70
C LEU A 500 -4.05 7.79 55.22
N ILE A 501 -3.43 8.53 54.30
CA ILE A 501 -2.54 9.66 54.55
C ILE A 501 -3.31 10.93 54.18
N SER A 502 -3.69 11.73 55.17
CA SER A 502 -4.49 12.96 54.95
C SER A 502 -3.64 14.21 55.18
N VAL A 503 -3.73 15.20 54.30
CA VAL A 503 -3.03 16.48 54.51
C VAL A 503 -3.80 17.36 55.50
N ILE A 504 -3.12 17.86 56.52
CA ILE A 504 -3.73 18.68 57.56
C ILE A 504 -4.19 20.02 56.96
N ASN A 505 -5.42 20.43 57.26
CA ASN A 505 -6.08 21.63 56.72
C ASN A 505 -6.28 21.64 55.19
N ASN A 506 -6.10 20.50 54.52
CA ASN A 506 -6.47 20.33 53.13
C ASN A 506 -7.39 19.11 53.01
N SER A 507 -8.69 19.36 52.83
CA SER A 507 -9.70 18.30 52.74
C SER A 507 -9.82 17.69 51.34
N LYS A 508 -8.87 17.94 50.45
CA LYS A 508 -8.85 17.39 49.09
C LYS A 508 -7.68 16.44 48.87
N ASN A 509 -6.55 16.68 49.52
CA ASN A 509 -5.36 15.89 49.33
C ASN A 509 -5.32 14.67 50.28
N PHE A 510 -5.40 13.47 49.73
CA PHE A 510 -5.34 12.19 50.43
C PHE A 510 -4.58 11.17 49.59
N VAL A 511 -3.85 10.27 50.26
CA VAL A 511 -3.32 9.06 49.62
C VAL A 511 -3.84 7.85 50.39
N GLU A 512 -4.52 6.94 49.71
CA GLU A 512 -5.00 5.67 50.24
C GLU A 512 -4.16 4.52 49.70
N VAL A 513 -3.34 3.93 50.57
CA VAL A 513 -2.56 2.73 50.25
C VAL A 513 -3.40 1.49 50.55
N VAL A 514 -3.73 0.75 49.50
CA VAL A 514 -4.64 -0.40 49.54
C VAL A 514 -3.99 -1.57 50.27
N ASP A 515 -4.77 -2.27 51.11
CA ASP A 515 -4.39 -3.53 51.77
C ASP A 515 -3.10 -3.48 52.63
N PHE A 516 -2.70 -2.27 53.05
CA PHE A 516 -1.54 -2.01 53.91
C PHE A 516 -1.55 -2.78 55.24
N ALA A 517 -2.71 -3.17 55.76
CA ALA A 517 -2.83 -3.87 57.04
C ALA A 517 -2.98 -5.39 56.93
N THR A 518 -2.92 -5.96 55.72
CA THR A 518 -3.27 -7.38 55.48
C THR A 518 -2.14 -8.29 55.01
N ASP A 519 -1.14 -7.82 54.28
CA ASP A 519 -0.05 -8.66 53.75
C ASP A 519 1.28 -7.90 53.63
N ALA A 520 2.38 -8.56 54.02
CA ALA A 520 3.74 -8.03 53.88
C ALA A 520 4.19 -7.83 52.42
N ALA A 521 3.45 -8.38 51.46
CA ALA A 521 3.69 -8.26 50.01
C ALA A 521 3.01 -7.04 49.35
N ASN A 522 2.24 -6.24 50.09
CA ASN A 522 1.52 -5.06 49.56
C ASN A 522 1.88 -3.81 50.36
N HIS A 523 3.17 -3.57 50.60
CA HIS A 523 3.60 -2.52 51.52
C HIS A 523 4.45 -1.48 50.81
N ILE A 524 4.25 -0.23 51.21
CA ILE A 524 5.18 0.85 50.97
C ILE A 524 6.17 0.85 52.14
N GLU A 525 7.44 0.53 51.87
CA GLU A 525 8.49 0.42 52.89
C GLU A 525 8.89 1.80 53.42
N GLN A 526 8.86 2.81 52.55
CA GLN A 526 9.47 4.09 52.82
C GLN A 526 8.58 5.27 52.42
N PHE A 527 8.52 6.24 53.33
CA PHE A 527 7.87 7.52 53.10
C PHE A 527 8.92 8.64 53.18
N ASN A 528 8.96 9.47 52.15
CA ASN A 528 9.80 10.65 52.08
C ASN A 528 8.95 11.90 52.15
N PHE A 529 9.43 12.87 52.92
CA PHE A 529 8.89 14.20 53.08
C PHE A 529 10.00 15.20 52.83
N LYS A 530 9.63 16.45 52.58
CA LYS A 530 10.57 17.55 52.36
C LYS A 530 11.61 17.71 53.49
N ASP A 531 11.21 17.45 54.74
CA ASP A 531 12.06 17.61 55.93
C ASP A 531 12.59 16.28 56.52
N GLN A 532 12.11 15.14 56.04
CA GLN A 532 12.45 13.80 56.55
C GLN A 532 12.45 12.78 55.41
N ILE A 533 13.57 12.10 55.19
CA ILE A 533 13.71 11.03 54.19
C ILE A 533 13.83 9.71 54.93
N GLY A 534 13.18 8.64 54.48
CA GLY A 534 13.34 7.33 55.10
C GLY A 534 12.39 7.04 56.27
N VAL A 535 11.21 7.66 56.31
CA VAL A 535 10.22 7.43 57.36
C VAL A 535 9.55 6.09 57.11
N GLY A 536 9.61 5.18 58.09
CA GLY A 536 8.89 3.91 58.04
C GLY A 536 7.54 4.01 58.73
N ILE A 537 6.54 3.28 58.26
CA ILE A 537 5.24 3.15 58.92
C ILE A 537 5.06 1.70 59.38
N SER A 538 4.60 1.53 60.62
CA SER A 538 4.33 0.20 61.18
C SER A 538 3.00 0.18 61.92
N LEU A 539 2.38 -0.99 62.00
CA LEU A 539 1.13 -1.18 62.75
C LEU A 539 1.43 -1.73 64.14
N VAL A 540 0.86 -1.10 65.17
CA VAL A 540 0.97 -1.55 66.56
C VAL A 540 -0.41 -1.65 67.20
N GLU A 541 -0.62 -2.72 67.97
CA GLU A 541 -1.84 -2.91 68.73
C GLU A 541 -1.81 -2.09 70.03
N TYR A 542 -2.79 -1.21 70.20
CA TYR A 542 -2.97 -0.41 71.41
C TYR A 542 -4.41 -0.56 71.92
N GLU A 543 -4.57 -1.02 73.17
CA GLU A 543 -5.87 -1.23 73.81
C GLU A 543 -6.88 -2.08 72.99
N GLY A 544 -6.38 -3.02 72.18
CA GLY A 544 -7.20 -3.91 71.36
C GLY A 544 -7.63 -3.35 70.01
N ALA A 545 -7.06 -2.22 69.58
CA ALA A 545 -7.21 -1.67 68.23
C ALA A 545 -5.83 -1.55 67.56
N MET A 546 -5.76 -1.82 66.25
CA MET A 546 -4.56 -1.50 65.46
C MET A 546 -4.45 0.01 65.29
N THR A 547 -3.24 0.52 65.48
CA THR A 547 -2.90 1.94 65.35
C THR A 547 -1.65 2.10 64.49
N VAL A 548 -1.53 3.24 63.82
CA VAL A 548 -0.37 3.55 62.98
C VAL A 548 0.73 4.15 63.86
N GLN A 549 1.93 3.57 63.78
CA GLN A 549 3.15 4.10 64.39
C GLN A 549 4.11 4.58 63.31
N VAL A 550 4.48 5.86 63.41
CA VAL A 550 5.51 6.49 62.57
C VAL A 550 6.89 6.20 63.16
N ASN A 551 7.76 5.58 62.37
CA ASN A 551 9.13 5.25 62.72
C ASN A 551 10.09 6.19 61.99
N LEU A 552 10.74 7.06 62.75
CA LEU A 552 11.78 7.93 62.20
C LEU A 552 13.07 7.14 61.97
N PRO A 553 13.79 7.40 60.86
CA PRO A 553 15.11 6.82 60.66
C PRO A 553 16.07 7.27 61.76
N ALA A 554 17.00 6.39 62.14
CA ALA A 554 18.02 6.73 63.12
C ALA A 554 18.78 7.97 62.61
N ALA A 555 18.88 9.02 63.44
CA ALA A 555 19.59 10.24 63.09
C ALA A 555 21.00 9.88 62.59
N THR A 556 21.21 10.00 61.28
CA THR A 556 22.54 9.93 60.70
C THR A 556 23.30 11.14 61.20
N THR A 557 24.08 10.95 62.26
CA THR A 557 25.19 11.85 62.56
C THR A 557 26.18 11.71 61.41
N ALA A 558 25.97 12.47 60.34
CA ALA A 558 27.00 12.70 59.35
C ALA A 558 28.12 13.50 60.04
N GLU A 559 29.16 12.78 60.49
CA GLU A 559 30.47 13.42 60.68
C GLU A 559 30.89 13.96 59.32
N ILE A 560 30.86 15.27 59.19
CA ILE A 560 31.49 16.00 58.10
C ILE A 560 33.00 15.74 58.21
N ILE A 561 33.58 15.03 57.25
CA ILE A 561 35.01 15.09 56.94
C ILE A 561 35.17 15.59 55.50
#